data_AF-A0AA39XPW2-F1
#
_entry.id   AF-A0AA39XPW2-F1
#
_cell.length_a   1.000
_cell.length_b   1.000
_cell.length_c   1.000
_cell.angle_alpha   90.00
_cell.angle_beta   90.00
_cell.angle_gamma   90.00
#
_symmetry.space_group_name_H-M   'P 1'
#
loop_
_entity.id
_entity.type
_entity.pdbx_description
1 polymer ?
#
loop_
_entity_poly.entity_id
_entity_poly.type
_entity_poly.pdbx_seq_one_letter_code
_entity_poly.pdbx_strand_id
1 'polypeptide(L)'
;MVRKLDHPHIVRMIKTYSLGETFNIIFPRAETNLKEFLRDPKYNGQVHCDSRSHSDSFWDQMIGIAEALSKVHNVGEEAEKLEDLNVGSSHVDKSLIGCHFDLKPANILVNKDGKCLITDFGQSVFKAVESGRSSDIRFMPGTAVYAAPRKESEKPNRRFDIWSFGCILLEVATFWVRGREGVEDLDKVRVTDSHEAHVGKDVSFHAKDPKTGEFILKPEVDDFMESLPRLLEVEEAIKERTETFLNRLLELIRRMLEPKSTDRPSAREVYRDLKDFRDAYVAADIPPDAASTQSSSADEHELRKISKDG
;
A
#
# COMPACT_ATOMS: atom_id res chain seq x y z
N MET A 1 -16.38 -8.00 -12.42
CA MET A 1 -15.19 -8.39 -11.64
C MET A 1 -14.92 -7.45 -10.48
N VAL A 2 -14.76 -6.13 -10.71
CA VAL A 2 -14.58 -5.13 -9.62
C VAL A 2 -15.70 -5.19 -8.56
N ARG A 3 -16.95 -5.50 -8.93
CA ARG A 3 -18.05 -5.72 -7.97
C ARG A 3 -17.81 -6.85 -6.94
N LYS A 4 -16.91 -7.80 -7.22
CA LYS A 4 -16.53 -8.89 -6.30
C LYS A 4 -15.36 -8.51 -5.38
N LEU A 5 -14.68 -7.39 -5.64
CA LEU A 5 -13.59 -6.85 -4.80
C LEU A 5 -14.17 -5.84 -3.81
N ASP A 6 -15.13 -6.26 -2.99
CA ASP A 6 -15.69 -5.38 -1.97
C ASP A 6 -14.67 -5.22 -0.85
N HIS A 7 -14.14 -4.00 -0.71
CA HIS A 7 -13.14 -3.66 0.28
C HIS A 7 -13.22 -2.17 0.63
N PRO A 8 -13.05 -1.77 1.91
CA PRO A 8 -13.11 -0.37 2.33
C PRO A 8 -12.11 0.55 1.61
N HIS A 9 -10.99 0.00 1.13
CA HIS A 9 -9.90 0.69 0.44
C HIS A 9 -9.85 0.40 -1.07
N ILE A 10 -10.92 -0.10 -1.67
CA ILE A 10 -11.07 -0.22 -3.13
C ILE A 10 -12.26 0.65 -3.54
N VAL A 11 -12.08 1.48 -4.58
CA VAL A 11 -13.16 2.36 -5.03
C VAL A 11 -14.35 1.53 -5.53
N ARG A 12 -15.54 1.84 -5.01
CA ARG A 12 -16.77 1.17 -5.43
C ARG A 12 -17.46 1.99 -6.52
N MET A 13 -17.64 1.37 -7.68
CA MET A 13 -18.46 1.95 -8.74
C MET A 13 -19.92 2.10 -8.29
N ILE A 14 -20.49 3.30 -8.41
CA ILE A 14 -21.89 3.59 -8.10
C ILE A 14 -22.78 3.15 -9.26
N LYS A 15 -22.50 3.65 -10.46
CA LYS A 15 -23.35 3.44 -11.65
C LYS A 15 -22.56 3.62 -12.94
N THR A 16 -23.04 3.00 -14.01
CA THR A 16 -22.61 3.26 -15.39
C THR A 16 -23.77 3.81 -16.19
N TYR A 17 -23.49 4.67 -17.17
CA TYR A 17 -24.49 5.15 -18.11
C TYR A 17 -23.83 5.49 -19.45
N SER A 18 -24.61 5.44 -20.53
CA SER A 18 -24.18 5.91 -21.84
C SER A 18 -24.85 7.24 -22.14
N LEU A 19 -24.09 8.19 -22.66
CA LEU A 19 -24.60 9.49 -23.11
C LEU A 19 -24.05 9.74 -24.53
N GLY A 20 -24.93 9.62 -25.53
CA GLY A 20 -24.50 9.54 -26.92
C GLY A 20 -23.57 8.34 -27.14
N GLU A 21 -22.39 8.61 -27.71
CA GLU A 21 -21.34 7.61 -27.95
C GLU A 21 -20.38 7.43 -26.76
N THR A 22 -20.56 8.20 -25.67
CA THR A 22 -19.67 8.13 -24.51
C THR A 22 -20.19 7.14 -23.46
N PHE A 23 -19.32 6.24 -23.02
CA PHE A 23 -19.57 5.37 -21.87
C PHE A 23 -18.99 6.02 -20.61
N ASN A 24 -19.84 6.21 -19.59
CA ASN A 24 -19.49 6.95 -18.39
C ASN A 24 -19.63 6.06 -17.15
N ILE A 25 -18.72 6.23 -16.20
CA ILE A 25 -18.68 5.51 -14.94
C ILE A 25 -18.71 6.53 -13.79
N ILE A 26 -19.60 6.30 -12.82
CA ILE A 26 -19.79 7.16 -11.66
C ILE A 26 -19.17 6.48 -10.43
N PHE A 27 -18.32 7.23 -9.75
CA PHE A 27 -17.69 6.86 -8.48
C PHE A 27 -18.06 7.87 -7.38
N PRO A 28 -17.92 7.51 -6.10
CA PRO A 28 -17.98 8.48 -5.02
C PRO A 28 -16.94 9.58 -5.24
N ARG A 29 -17.32 10.84 -4.96
CA ARG A 29 -16.39 11.97 -5.05
C ARG A 29 -15.29 11.81 -3.99
N ALA A 30 -14.05 11.65 -4.42
CA ALA A 30 -12.87 11.83 -3.57
C ALA A 30 -12.55 13.33 -3.44
N GLU A 31 -11.83 13.70 -2.37
CA GLU A 31 -11.38 15.08 -2.18
C GLU A 31 -10.14 15.37 -3.03
N THR A 32 -9.22 14.41 -3.08
CA THR A 32 -7.97 14.48 -3.86
C THR A 32 -7.46 13.08 -4.19
N ASN A 33 -6.26 12.99 -4.76
CA ASN A 33 -5.48 11.75 -4.83
C ASN A 33 -4.18 11.92 -4.01
N LEU A 34 -3.49 10.81 -3.75
CA LEU A 34 -2.29 10.79 -2.93
C LEU A 34 -1.14 11.59 -3.57
N LYS A 35 -1.04 11.64 -4.91
CA LYS A 35 -0.02 12.46 -5.59
C LYS A 35 -0.15 13.94 -5.19
N GLU A 36 -1.36 14.48 -5.32
CA GLU A 36 -1.66 15.87 -4.98
C GLU A 36 -1.62 16.09 -3.47
N PHE A 37 -2.06 15.11 -2.66
CA PHE A 37 -1.97 15.18 -1.20
C PHE A 37 -0.53 15.40 -0.71
N LEU A 38 0.43 14.68 -1.29
CA LEU A 38 1.84 14.77 -0.91
C LEU A 38 2.55 16.03 -1.46
N ARG A 39 1.95 16.76 -2.40
CA ARG A 39 2.61 17.83 -3.17
C ARG A 39 1.91 19.18 -3.16
N ASP A 40 0.65 19.29 -2.72
CA ASP A 40 -0.07 20.57 -2.73
C ASP A 40 0.09 21.33 -1.38
N PRO A 41 0.46 22.63 -1.40
CA PRO A 41 0.44 23.56 -0.24
C PRO A 41 -0.71 23.39 0.71
N LYS A 42 -1.91 23.15 0.18
CA LYS A 42 -3.13 23.13 0.99
C LYS A 42 -3.19 22.00 2.02
N TYR A 43 -2.36 20.96 1.88
CA TYR A 43 -2.37 19.79 2.78
C TYR A 43 -1.22 19.78 3.81
N ASN A 44 -0.34 20.77 3.81
CA ASN A 44 0.85 20.82 4.69
C ASN A 44 0.57 20.77 6.20
N GLY A 45 -0.60 21.22 6.65
CA GLY A 45 -0.99 21.23 8.07
C GLY A 45 -1.84 20.03 8.51
N GLN A 46 -2.21 19.14 7.58
CA GLN A 46 -3.06 17.97 7.89
C GLN A 46 -2.24 16.76 8.39
N VAL A 47 -0.91 16.86 8.38
CA VAL A 47 0.01 15.82 8.88
C VAL A 47 0.82 16.35 10.07
N HIS A 48 0.29 17.34 10.80
CA HIS A 48 0.70 17.51 12.18
C HIS A 48 0.16 16.31 12.95
N CYS A 49 1.05 15.35 13.18
CA CYS A 49 1.00 14.35 14.23
C CYS A 49 0.86 15.02 15.60
N ASP A 50 -0.26 15.71 15.83
CA ASP A 50 -0.52 16.36 17.10
C ASP A 50 -1.01 15.31 18.09
N SER A 51 -0.18 15.17 19.11
CA SER A 51 -0.27 14.17 20.15
C SER A 51 -1.64 14.19 20.86
N ARG A 52 -2.19 13.00 21.08
CA ARG A 52 -3.21 12.67 22.11
C ARG A 52 -4.70 12.88 21.84
N SER A 53 -5.19 13.16 20.62
CA SER A 53 -6.66 13.21 20.46
C SER A 53 -7.28 12.62 19.21
N HIS A 54 -6.78 12.81 17.99
CA HIS A 54 -7.45 12.23 16.82
C HIS A 54 -6.43 11.90 15.72
N SER A 55 -6.44 10.65 15.26
CA SER A 55 -5.82 10.18 14.01
C SER A 55 -4.38 9.65 14.08
N ASP A 56 -4.25 8.54 14.78
CA ASP A 56 -3.24 7.51 14.55
C ASP A 56 -3.43 6.81 13.15
N SER A 57 -3.87 7.56 12.12
CA SER A 57 -4.76 7.10 11.04
C SER A 57 -4.11 6.88 9.67
N PHE A 58 -2.99 7.54 9.37
CA PHE A 58 -2.45 7.55 8.00
C PHE A 58 -1.72 6.26 7.64
N TRP A 59 -0.97 5.69 8.58
CA TRP A 59 -0.37 4.36 8.42
C TRP A 59 -1.43 3.25 8.40
N ASP A 60 -2.52 3.41 9.16
CA ASP A 60 -3.68 2.52 9.06
C ASP A 60 -4.30 2.56 7.65
N GLN A 61 -4.28 3.71 6.98
CA GLN A 61 -4.67 3.78 5.56
C GLN A 61 -3.72 3.01 4.66
N MET A 62 -2.40 3.11 4.85
CA MET A 62 -1.42 2.36 4.05
C MET A 62 -1.52 0.85 4.29
N ILE A 63 -1.79 0.43 5.53
CA ILE A 63 -2.13 -0.95 5.88
C ILE A 63 -3.39 -1.41 5.14
N GLY A 64 -4.44 -0.58 5.12
CA GLY A 64 -5.68 -0.87 4.39
C GLY A 64 -5.50 -0.94 2.87
N ILE A 65 -4.59 -0.15 2.30
CA ILE A 65 -4.18 -0.27 0.89
C ILE A 65 -3.41 -1.58 0.64
N ALA A 66 -2.51 -1.97 1.54
CA ALA A 66 -1.79 -3.25 1.45
C ALA A 66 -2.76 -4.44 1.53
N GLU A 67 -3.75 -4.37 2.43
CA GLU A 67 -4.82 -5.37 2.58
C GLU A 67 -5.68 -5.46 1.32
N ALA A 68 -6.09 -4.30 0.78
CA ALA A 68 -6.82 -4.23 -0.49
C ALA A 68 -6.04 -4.89 -1.63
N LEU A 69 -4.74 -4.59 -1.75
CA LEU A 69 -3.89 -5.18 -2.76
C LEU A 69 -3.75 -6.70 -2.58
N SER A 70 -3.62 -7.16 -1.33
CA SER A 70 -3.64 -8.59 -1.00
C SER A 70 -4.94 -9.26 -1.45
N LYS A 71 -6.08 -8.60 -1.26
CA LYS A 71 -7.38 -9.09 -1.74
C LYS A 71 -7.45 -9.16 -3.26
N VAL A 72 -6.97 -8.13 -3.97
CA VAL A 72 -6.88 -8.12 -5.45
C VAL A 72 -6.03 -9.30 -5.94
N HIS A 73 -4.87 -9.51 -5.31
CA HIS A 73 -3.91 -10.55 -5.68
C HIS A 73 -4.41 -11.97 -5.43
N ASN A 74 -5.38 -12.16 -4.53
CA ASN A 74 -5.90 -13.46 -4.10
C ASN A 74 -7.41 -13.60 -4.37
N VAL A 75 -7.94 -12.90 -5.38
CA VAL A 75 -9.37 -12.85 -5.70
C VAL A 75 -10.02 -14.23 -5.90
N GLY A 76 -9.29 -15.24 -6.38
CA GLY A 76 -9.78 -16.62 -6.50
C GLY A 76 -10.06 -17.27 -5.14
N GLU A 77 -9.13 -17.17 -4.19
CA GLU A 77 -9.30 -17.67 -2.81
C GLU A 77 -10.44 -16.93 -2.08
N GLU A 78 -10.57 -15.62 -2.32
CA GLU A 78 -11.58 -14.78 -1.68
C GLU A 78 -12.99 -15.06 -2.21
N ALA A 79 -13.11 -15.40 -3.50
CA ALA A 79 -14.39 -15.76 -4.09
C ALA A 79 -14.92 -17.13 -3.61
N GLU A 80 -14.06 -18.07 -3.24
CA GLU A 80 -14.44 -19.37 -2.67
C GLU A 80 -15.09 -19.22 -1.27
N LYS A 81 -14.47 -18.45 -0.37
CA LYS A 81 -15.01 -18.19 0.98
C LYS A 81 -16.42 -17.59 0.97
N LEU A 82 -16.75 -16.83 -0.09
CA LEU A 82 -18.06 -16.22 -0.29
C LEU A 82 -19.11 -17.23 -0.79
N GLU A 83 -18.71 -18.27 -1.52
CA GLU A 83 -19.61 -19.35 -1.99
C GLU A 83 -19.94 -20.34 -0.88
N ASP A 84 -18.98 -20.67 0.00
CA ASP A 84 -19.23 -21.54 1.16
C ASP A 84 -20.30 -20.97 2.12
N LEU A 85 -20.58 -19.66 2.04
CA LEU A 85 -21.56 -18.96 2.86
C LEU A 85 -22.91 -18.69 2.17
N ASN A 86 -23.08 -18.99 0.87
CA ASN A 86 -24.33 -18.79 0.13
C ASN A 86 -24.57 -19.83 -0.98
N VAL A 87 -25.73 -20.50 -0.87
CA VAL A 87 -26.28 -21.53 -1.78
C VAL A 87 -26.14 -21.18 -3.28
N GLY A 88 -25.48 -22.05 -4.04
CA GLY A 88 -25.64 -22.16 -5.50
C GLY A 88 -24.33 -22.27 -6.29
N SER A 89 -24.06 -23.48 -6.81
CA SER A 89 -22.87 -23.82 -7.62
C SER A 89 -22.65 -22.88 -8.81
N SER A 90 -21.61 -22.04 -8.72
CA SER A 90 -20.78 -21.69 -9.87
C SER A 90 -19.34 -22.08 -9.51
N HIS A 91 -18.63 -22.84 -10.34
CA HIS A 91 -17.24 -23.17 -10.03
C HIS A 91 -16.39 -21.89 -10.08
N VAL A 92 -16.11 -21.28 -8.92
CA VAL A 92 -15.06 -20.27 -8.81
C VAL A 92 -13.73 -20.96 -9.06
N ASP A 93 -13.04 -20.48 -10.08
CA ASP A 93 -11.70 -20.95 -10.37
C ASP A 93 -10.72 -20.40 -9.32
N LYS A 94 -10.26 -21.29 -8.42
CA LYS A 94 -9.23 -21.03 -7.40
C LYS A 94 -7.94 -20.46 -8.01
N SER A 95 -7.76 -20.67 -9.30
CA SER A 95 -6.61 -20.23 -10.07
C SER A 95 -6.73 -18.75 -10.50
N LEU A 96 -7.83 -18.05 -10.19
CA LEU A 96 -8.01 -16.65 -10.54
C LEU A 96 -7.05 -15.73 -9.76
N ILE A 97 -6.09 -15.13 -10.47
CA ILE A 97 -5.17 -14.11 -9.96
C ILE A 97 -5.56 -12.73 -10.47
N GLY A 98 -5.43 -11.71 -9.62
CA GLY A 98 -5.61 -10.30 -9.98
C GLY A 98 -4.29 -9.53 -9.90
N CYS A 99 -4.06 -8.64 -10.86
CA CYS A 99 -2.96 -7.67 -10.87
C CYS A 99 -3.49 -6.29 -11.26
N HIS A 100 -3.03 -5.23 -10.62
CA HIS A 100 -3.46 -3.86 -10.89
C HIS A 100 -2.73 -3.26 -12.10
N PHE A 101 -1.40 -3.40 -12.14
CA PHE A 101 -0.43 -2.95 -13.15
C PHE A 101 -0.28 -1.45 -13.41
N ASP A 102 -1.10 -0.59 -12.81
CA ASP A 102 -0.91 0.87 -12.84
C ASP A 102 -1.04 1.50 -11.44
N LEU A 103 -0.45 0.86 -10.42
CA LEU A 103 -0.40 1.48 -9.09
C LEU A 103 0.55 2.68 -9.12
N LYS A 104 0.04 3.82 -8.67
CA LYS A 104 0.76 5.08 -8.52
C LYS A 104 0.00 5.98 -7.55
N PRO A 105 0.63 7.02 -6.97
CA PRO A 105 -0.06 7.92 -6.03
C PRO A 105 -1.31 8.58 -6.64
N ALA A 106 -1.34 8.84 -7.95
CA ALA A 106 -2.52 9.40 -8.63
C ALA A 106 -3.73 8.43 -8.66
N ASN A 107 -3.48 7.12 -8.53
CA ASN A 107 -4.49 6.06 -8.51
C ASN A 107 -4.82 5.61 -7.07
N ILE A 108 -4.42 6.39 -6.06
CA ILE A 108 -4.89 6.26 -4.68
C ILE A 108 -5.67 7.53 -4.35
N LEU A 109 -7.00 7.39 -4.26
CA LEU A 109 -7.90 8.48 -3.90
C LEU A 109 -7.82 8.75 -2.39
N VAL A 110 -7.90 10.02 -1.99
CA VAL A 110 -8.01 10.43 -0.60
C VAL A 110 -9.33 11.18 -0.44
N ASN A 111 -10.20 10.68 0.45
CA ASN A 111 -11.47 11.35 0.74
C ASN A 111 -11.29 12.46 1.79
N LYS A 112 -12.39 13.17 2.12
CA LYS A 112 -12.36 14.27 3.09
C LYS A 112 -11.96 13.85 4.51
N ASP A 113 -12.20 12.58 4.85
CA ASP A 113 -11.91 12.01 6.17
C ASP A 113 -10.50 11.38 6.22
N GLY A 114 -9.67 11.60 5.20
CA GLY A 114 -8.32 11.03 5.08
C GLY A 114 -8.28 9.57 4.61
N LYS A 115 -9.42 8.96 4.27
CA LYS A 115 -9.48 7.57 3.82
C LYS A 115 -8.86 7.38 2.45
N CYS A 116 -7.95 6.41 2.32
CA CYS A 116 -7.29 6.09 1.05
C CYS A 116 -7.99 4.93 0.31
N LEU A 117 -8.18 5.04 -1.00
CA LEU A 117 -8.79 3.99 -1.82
C LEU A 117 -8.03 3.78 -3.14
N ILE A 118 -7.76 2.52 -3.50
CA ILE A 118 -7.24 2.16 -4.82
C ILE A 118 -8.33 2.40 -5.87
N THR A 119 -7.96 3.07 -6.97
CA THR A 119 -8.81 3.32 -8.14
C THR A 119 -8.09 2.95 -9.44
N ASP A 120 -8.80 3.09 -10.56
CA ASP A 120 -8.30 2.91 -11.93
C ASP A 120 -7.77 1.50 -12.25
N PHE A 121 -8.70 0.56 -12.22
CA PHE A 121 -8.47 -0.82 -12.65
C PHE A 121 -8.47 -0.99 -14.18
N GLY A 122 -8.30 0.09 -14.96
CA GLY A 122 -8.36 0.06 -16.42
C GLY A 122 -7.30 -0.85 -17.06
N GLN A 123 -6.13 -0.96 -16.43
CA GLN A 123 -5.01 -1.82 -16.83
C GLN A 123 -4.96 -3.15 -16.07
N SER A 124 -5.94 -3.39 -15.18
CA SER A 124 -5.93 -4.57 -14.32
C SER A 124 -6.24 -5.84 -15.09
N VAL A 125 -5.57 -6.90 -14.69
CA VAL A 125 -5.73 -8.22 -15.28
C VAL A 125 -6.23 -9.18 -14.21
N PHE A 126 -7.37 -9.81 -14.50
CA PHE A 126 -7.93 -10.87 -13.68
C PHE A 126 -8.04 -12.13 -14.56
N LYS A 127 -7.20 -13.13 -14.31
CA LYS A 127 -7.12 -14.33 -15.15
C LYS A 127 -7.04 -15.61 -14.32
N ALA A 128 -7.76 -16.63 -14.78
CA ALA A 128 -7.58 -18.01 -14.39
C ALA A 128 -6.15 -18.46 -14.73
N VAL A 129 -5.47 -19.11 -13.81
CA VAL A 129 -4.13 -19.69 -13.96
C VAL A 129 -4.17 -21.02 -14.74
N GLU A 130 -5.33 -21.53 -15.19
CA GLU A 130 -5.40 -22.78 -15.96
C GLU A 130 -4.44 -22.82 -17.17
N SER A 131 -3.41 -23.66 -17.04
CA SER A 131 -2.59 -24.29 -18.08
C SER A 131 -1.85 -23.36 -19.05
N GLY A 132 -0.69 -22.84 -18.61
CA GLY A 132 0.46 -22.53 -19.49
C GLY A 132 0.33 -21.37 -20.49
N ARG A 133 -0.87 -20.81 -20.69
CA ARG A 133 -1.14 -19.68 -21.59
C ARG A 133 -1.10 -18.33 -20.88
N SER A 134 0.04 -18.04 -20.25
CA SER A 134 0.35 -16.68 -19.76
C SER A 134 0.78 -15.72 -20.90
N SER A 135 0.57 -16.10 -22.16
CA SER A 135 1.15 -15.43 -23.35
C SER A 135 0.48 -14.11 -23.73
N ASP A 136 -0.77 -13.86 -23.33
CA ASP A 136 -1.53 -12.71 -23.85
C ASP A 136 -1.88 -11.68 -22.76
N ILE A 137 -0.92 -11.36 -21.90
CA ILE A 137 -1.03 -10.13 -21.10
C ILE A 137 -0.46 -9.01 -21.96
N ARG A 138 -1.34 -8.25 -22.63
CA ARG A 138 -0.98 -6.95 -23.20
C ARG A 138 -0.66 -6.00 -22.04
N PHE A 139 0.57 -6.09 -21.55
CA PHE A 139 1.14 -5.18 -20.58
C PHE A 139 1.55 -3.92 -21.34
N MET A 140 0.76 -2.88 -21.20
CA MET A 140 1.23 -1.54 -21.50
C MET A 140 1.71 -0.97 -20.18
N PRO A 141 3.02 -0.73 -19.99
CA PRO A 141 3.49 -0.11 -18.76
C PRO A 141 2.68 1.16 -18.53
N GLY A 142 2.20 1.34 -17.29
CA GLY A 142 1.49 2.55 -16.88
C GLY A 142 2.42 3.76 -16.90
N THR A 143 2.28 4.66 -15.93
CA THR A 143 3.26 5.75 -15.79
C THR A 143 4.65 5.15 -15.49
N ALA A 144 5.61 5.32 -16.42
CA ALA A 144 6.92 4.66 -16.40
C ALA A 144 7.68 4.81 -15.06
N VAL A 145 7.47 5.92 -14.34
CA VAL A 145 8.08 6.21 -13.04
C VAL A 145 7.91 5.08 -12.02
N TYR A 146 6.70 4.52 -11.90
CA TYR A 146 6.36 3.53 -10.86
C TYR A 146 6.41 2.09 -11.35
N ALA A 147 6.72 1.89 -12.64
CA ALA A 147 6.74 0.56 -13.23
C ALA A 147 7.91 -0.25 -12.66
N ALA A 148 7.67 -1.53 -12.43
CA ALA A 148 8.71 -2.46 -12.03
C ALA A 148 9.72 -2.67 -13.15
N PRO A 149 11.02 -2.86 -12.83
CA PRO A 149 11.98 -3.34 -13.82
C PRO A 149 11.52 -4.72 -14.30
N ARG A 150 11.58 -4.92 -15.62
CA ARG A 150 11.13 -6.14 -16.28
C ARG A 150 12.10 -6.54 -17.37
N LYS A 151 12.54 -7.80 -17.33
CA LYS A 151 13.22 -8.41 -18.47
C LYS A 151 12.22 -8.78 -19.55
N GLU A 152 12.63 -8.70 -20.82
CA GLU A 152 11.77 -9.07 -21.95
C GLU A 152 11.20 -10.49 -21.83
N SER A 153 12.01 -11.42 -21.31
CA SER A 153 11.63 -12.83 -21.09
C SER A 153 10.69 -13.04 -19.89
N GLU A 154 10.57 -12.05 -19.01
CA GLU A 154 9.78 -12.15 -17.79
C GLU A 154 8.30 -11.92 -18.08
N LYS A 155 7.45 -12.77 -17.51
CA LYS A 155 5.99 -12.61 -17.59
C LYS A 155 5.52 -11.66 -16.48
N PRO A 156 4.64 -10.69 -16.81
CA PRO A 156 4.11 -9.77 -15.81
C PRO A 156 3.31 -10.56 -14.78
N ASN A 157 3.50 -10.22 -13.51
CA ASN A 157 2.98 -10.98 -12.38
C ASN A 157 2.69 -10.04 -11.19
N ARG A 158 2.08 -10.59 -10.12
CA ARG A 158 1.66 -9.85 -8.92
C ARG A 158 2.78 -9.03 -8.26
N ARG A 159 4.05 -9.45 -8.39
CA ARG A 159 5.21 -8.77 -7.80
C ARG A 159 5.51 -7.41 -8.45
N PHE A 160 4.91 -7.11 -9.59
CA PHE A 160 5.03 -5.81 -10.27
C PHE A 160 4.25 -4.73 -9.50
N ASP A 161 3.08 -5.09 -8.99
CA ASP A 161 2.31 -4.20 -8.11
C ASP A 161 3.05 -3.96 -6.78
N ILE A 162 3.80 -4.95 -6.29
CA ILE A 162 4.60 -4.81 -5.06
C ILE A 162 5.69 -3.78 -5.21
N TRP A 163 6.41 -3.78 -6.33
CA TRP A 163 7.37 -2.72 -6.65
C TRP A 163 6.69 -1.34 -6.67
N SER A 164 5.58 -1.24 -7.41
CA SER A 164 4.84 0.02 -7.57
C SER A 164 4.37 0.55 -6.21
N PHE A 165 3.88 -0.34 -5.34
CA PHE A 165 3.49 0.01 -3.98
C PHE A 165 4.68 0.35 -3.08
N GLY A 166 5.85 -0.27 -3.29
CA GLY A 166 7.10 0.09 -2.61
C GLY A 166 7.53 1.52 -2.92
N CYS A 167 7.43 1.95 -4.18
CA CYS A 167 7.66 3.34 -4.58
C CYS A 167 6.68 4.31 -3.88
N ILE A 168 5.40 3.93 -3.80
CA ILE A 168 4.37 4.72 -3.11
C ILE A 168 4.68 4.84 -1.61
N LEU A 169 5.02 3.73 -0.95
CA LEU A 169 5.37 3.72 0.48
C LEU A 169 6.61 4.55 0.77
N LEU A 170 7.59 4.57 -0.15
CA LEU A 170 8.76 5.44 -0.01
C LEU A 170 8.39 6.92 -0.10
N GLU A 171 7.54 7.34 -1.05
CA GLU A 171 7.03 8.72 -1.09
C GLU A 171 6.28 9.09 0.20
N VAL A 172 5.45 8.17 0.71
CA VAL A 172 4.69 8.39 1.94
C VAL A 172 5.60 8.49 3.17
N ALA A 173 6.57 7.59 3.32
CA ALA A 173 7.55 7.65 4.41
C ALA A 173 8.37 8.94 4.34
N THR A 174 8.76 9.35 3.13
CA THR A 174 9.51 10.58 2.90
C THR A 174 8.69 11.81 3.28
N PHE A 175 7.41 11.85 2.88
CA PHE A 175 6.51 12.93 3.27
C PHE A 175 6.29 12.98 4.79
N TRP A 176 6.18 11.83 5.44
CA TRP A 176 6.06 11.77 6.89
C TRP A 176 7.29 12.33 7.60
N VAL A 177 8.50 12.04 7.10
CA VAL A 177 9.77 12.49 7.70
C VAL A 177 10.08 13.96 7.38
N ARG A 178 9.83 14.39 6.14
CA ARG A 178 10.37 15.64 5.58
C ARG A 178 9.33 16.54 4.90
N GLY A 179 8.06 16.18 4.98
CA GLY A 179 6.98 16.86 4.28
C GLY A 179 7.16 16.85 2.77
N ARG A 180 6.56 17.83 2.09
CA ARG A 180 6.64 17.95 0.63
C ARG A 180 8.06 18.07 0.12
N GLU A 181 8.88 18.89 0.78
CA GLU A 181 10.25 19.15 0.30
C GLU A 181 11.03 17.83 0.19
N GLY A 182 10.84 16.91 1.14
CA GLY A 182 11.40 15.56 1.04
C GLY A 182 10.93 14.81 -0.20
N VAL A 183 9.63 14.88 -0.54
CA VAL A 183 9.09 14.21 -1.74
C VAL A 183 9.63 14.85 -3.03
N GLU A 184 9.80 16.18 -3.05
CA GLU A 184 10.44 16.89 -4.17
C GLU A 184 11.92 16.53 -4.30
N ASP A 185 12.62 16.32 -3.19
CA ASP A 185 14.01 15.88 -3.19
C ASP A 185 14.13 14.42 -3.66
N LEU A 186 13.23 13.54 -3.23
CA LEU A 186 13.10 12.18 -3.76
C LEU A 186 12.85 12.22 -5.28
N ASP A 187 11.99 13.14 -5.74
CA ASP A 187 11.71 13.35 -7.15
C ASP A 187 12.95 13.79 -7.94
N LYS A 188 13.88 14.54 -7.34
CA LYS A 188 15.15 14.96 -7.96
C LYS A 188 16.18 13.85 -7.97
N VAL A 189 16.38 13.12 -6.86
CA VAL A 189 17.45 12.11 -6.75
C VAL A 189 17.21 10.91 -7.68
N ARG A 190 15.95 10.59 -8.01
CA ARG A 190 15.64 9.52 -8.97
C ARG A 190 15.88 9.91 -10.43
N VAL A 191 16.12 11.19 -10.74
CA VAL A 191 16.36 11.65 -12.11
C VAL A 191 17.81 11.45 -12.47
N THR A 192 18.06 10.52 -13.37
CA THR A 192 19.40 10.23 -13.92
C THR A 192 19.40 10.41 -15.44
N ASP A 193 20.59 10.53 -16.03
CA ASP A 193 20.69 10.51 -17.49
C ASP A 193 20.28 9.13 -18.02
N SER A 194 19.51 9.11 -19.11
CA SER A 194 19.14 7.85 -19.76
C SER A 194 20.33 7.25 -20.51
N HIS A 195 20.53 5.94 -20.39
CA HIS A 195 21.52 5.21 -21.18
C HIS A 195 21.14 5.09 -22.66
N GLU A 196 19.89 5.39 -23.02
CA GLU A 196 19.43 5.40 -24.41
C GLU A 196 19.56 6.81 -24.98
N ALA A 197 20.47 6.99 -25.95
CA ALA A 197 20.90 8.28 -26.52
C ALA A 197 19.78 9.20 -27.07
N HIS A 198 18.53 8.73 -27.11
CA HIS A 198 17.36 9.47 -27.63
C HIS A 198 16.23 9.64 -26.59
N VAL A 199 16.40 9.16 -25.36
CA VAL A 199 15.32 9.03 -24.37
C VAL A 199 15.61 9.90 -23.13
N GLY A 200 15.75 11.22 -23.31
CA GLY A 200 15.70 12.22 -22.23
C GLY A 200 16.39 11.85 -20.90
N LYS A 201 15.77 12.26 -19.78
CA LYS A 201 16.17 11.84 -18.43
C LYS A 201 15.33 10.64 -17.98
N ASP A 202 15.96 9.66 -17.34
CA ASP A 202 15.25 8.55 -16.71
C ASP A 202 14.79 8.94 -15.30
N VAL A 203 13.50 8.81 -15.07
CA VAL A 203 12.80 9.20 -13.85
C VAL A 203 12.37 8.00 -13.00
N SER A 204 12.70 6.78 -13.41
CA SER A 204 12.32 5.54 -12.72
C SER A 204 13.12 5.37 -11.42
N PHE A 205 12.62 4.53 -10.52
CA PHE A 205 13.35 4.15 -9.29
C PHE A 205 14.50 3.16 -9.57
N HIS A 206 14.47 2.47 -10.72
CA HIS A 206 15.50 1.52 -11.13
C HIS A 206 16.28 2.02 -12.35
N ALA A 207 17.47 1.48 -12.55
CA ALA A 207 18.27 1.66 -13.76
C ALA A 207 18.81 0.32 -14.25
N LYS A 208 19.39 0.27 -15.45
CA LYS A 208 20.24 -0.86 -15.86
C LYS A 208 21.67 -0.57 -15.44
N ASP A 209 22.29 -1.51 -14.74
CA ASP A 209 23.72 -1.45 -14.45
C ASP A 209 24.50 -1.48 -15.77
N PRO A 210 25.35 -0.49 -16.06
CA PRO A 210 26.08 -0.41 -17.32
C PRO A 210 27.10 -1.54 -17.51
N LYS A 211 27.54 -2.20 -16.44
CA LYS A 211 28.51 -3.32 -16.49
C LYS A 211 27.84 -4.65 -16.75
N THR A 212 26.71 -4.91 -16.09
CA THR A 212 26.04 -6.21 -16.12
C THR A 212 24.84 -6.25 -17.05
N GLY A 213 24.26 -5.08 -17.37
CA GLY A 213 22.99 -4.95 -18.09
C GLY A 213 21.77 -5.34 -17.26
N GLU A 214 21.97 -5.73 -16.01
CA GLU A 214 20.93 -6.13 -15.07
C GLU A 214 20.24 -4.92 -14.47
N PHE A 215 18.97 -5.07 -14.09
CA PHE A 215 18.28 -4.00 -13.38
C PHE A 215 18.78 -3.90 -11.94
N ILE A 216 18.99 -2.66 -11.49
CA ILE A 216 19.35 -2.32 -10.12
C ILE A 216 18.40 -1.25 -9.57
N LEU A 217 18.19 -1.23 -8.26
CA LEU A 217 17.68 -0.04 -7.59
C LEU A 217 18.73 1.07 -7.77
N LYS A 218 18.31 2.28 -8.12
CA LYS A 218 19.24 3.39 -8.28
C LYS A 218 19.98 3.65 -6.95
N PRO A 219 21.32 3.69 -6.93
CA PRO A 219 22.07 3.98 -5.71
C PRO A 219 21.63 5.28 -5.04
N GLU A 220 21.30 6.31 -5.82
CA GLU A 220 20.83 7.60 -5.32
C GLU A 220 19.51 7.48 -4.55
N VAL A 221 18.65 6.53 -4.92
CA VAL A 221 17.39 6.24 -4.22
C VAL A 221 17.66 5.47 -2.92
N ASP A 222 18.59 4.50 -2.95
CA ASP A 222 18.94 3.72 -1.75
C ASP A 222 19.67 4.58 -0.71
N ASP A 223 20.63 5.40 -1.14
CA ASP A 223 21.32 6.40 -0.31
C ASP A 223 20.32 7.39 0.31
N PHE A 224 19.32 7.82 -0.47
CA PHE A 224 18.25 8.67 0.04
C PHE A 224 17.45 7.95 1.14
N MET A 225 17.07 6.68 0.95
CA MET A 225 16.40 5.87 1.97
C MET A 225 17.25 5.74 3.25
N GLU A 226 18.56 5.52 3.13
CA GLU A 226 19.47 5.45 4.28
C GLU A 226 19.58 6.78 5.05
N SER A 227 19.34 7.90 4.37
CA SER A 227 19.39 9.22 5.00
C SER A 227 18.16 9.55 5.85
N LEU A 228 16.99 8.98 5.54
CA LEU A 228 15.71 9.36 6.14
C LEU A 228 15.68 9.28 7.68
N PRO A 229 16.19 8.24 8.35
CA PRO A 229 16.18 8.17 9.81
C PRO A 229 16.93 9.33 10.48
N ARG A 230 17.99 9.84 9.84
CA ARG A 230 18.79 10.98 10.34
C ARG A 230 18.07 12.32 10.20
N LEU A 231 17.03 12.38 9.38
CA LEU A 231 16.23 13.57 9.08
C LEU A 231 14.93 13.61 9.88
N LEU A 232 14.67 12.59 10.72
CA LEU A 232 13.46 12.48 11.52
C LEU A 232 13.50 13.47 12.68
N GLU A 233 12.57 14.42 12.67
CA GLU A 233 12.39 15.42 13.73
C GLU A 233 11.12 15.09 14.54
N VAL A 234 11.29 14.45 15.71
CA VAL A 234 10.20 14.08 16.62
C VAL A 234 10.57 14.33 18.08
N GLU A 235 9.57 14.39 18.96
CA GLU A 235 9.81 14.53 20.41
C GLU A 235 10.65 13.37 20.95
N GLU A 236 11.61 13.68 21.83
CA GLU A 236 12.56 12.70 22.38
C GLU A 236 11.84 11.51 23.05
N ALA A 237 10.68 11.77 23.68
CA ALA A 237 9.86 10.75 24.33
C ALA A 237 9.33 9.65 23.39
N ILE A 238 9.19 9.95 22.09
CA ILE A 238 8.66 9.00 21.09
C ILE A 238 9.72 8.64 20.04
N LYS A 239 10.94 9.17 20.16
CA LYS A 239 11.97 9.08 19.13
C LYS A 239 12.40 7.65 18.85
N GLU A 240 12.78 6.90 19.88
CA GLU A 240 13.25 5.51 19.74
C GLU A 240 12.22 4.61 19.04
N ARG A 241 10.95 4.67 19.44
CA ARG A 241 9.89 3.88 18.80
C ARG A 241 9.63 4.32 17.36
N THR A 242 9.74 5.61 17.07
CA THR A 242 9.51 6.17 15.73
C THR A 242 10.64 5.82 14.78
N GLU A 243 11.90 5.92 15.23
CA GLU A 243 13.07 5.45 14.50
C GLU A 243 12.99 3.93 14.25
N THR A 244 12.58 3.15 15.25
CA THR A 244 12.40 1.69 15.11
C THR A 244 11.35 1.36 14.05
N PHE A 245 10.19 2.03 14.08
CA PHE A 245 9.15 1.85 13.08
C PHE A 245 9.64 2.24 11.67
N LEU A 246 10.27 3.41 11.54
CA LEU A 246 10.80 3.90 10.27
C LEU A 246 11.86 2.95 9.69
N ASN A 247 12.79 2.45 10.50
CA ASN A 247 13.82 1.53 10.05
C ASN A 247 13.24 0.21 9.53
N ARG A 248 12.27 -0.38 10.25
CA ARG A 248 11.57 -1.60 9.80
C ARG A 248 10.78 -1.36 8.50
N LEU A 249 10.14 -0.20 8.39
CA LEU A 249 9.44 0.21 7.19
C LEU A 249 10.39 0.35 5.99
N LEU A 250 11.54 1.00 6.16
CA LEU A 250 12.53 1.16 5.09
C LEU A 250 13.14 -0.17 4.66
N GLU A 251 13.35 -1.10 5.59
CA GLU A 251 13.79 -2.47 5.27
C GLU A 251 12.73 -3.22 4.43
N LEU A 252 11.45 -3.11 4.80
CA LEU A 252 10.35 -3.66 3.99
C LEU A 252 10.31 -3.02 2.60
N ILE A 253 10.42 -1.69 2.50
CA ILE A 253 10.45 -0.97 1.22
C ILE A 253 11.61 -1.47 0.35
N ARG A 254 12.82 -1.65 0.91
CA ARG A 254 13.95 -2.23 0.18
C ARG A 254 13.65 -3.61 -0.40
N ARG A 255 13.04 -4.50 0.40
CA ARG A 255 12.60 -5.83 -0.10
C ARG A 255 11.54 -5.72 -1.20
N MET A 256 10.65 -4.73 -1.14
CA MET A 256 9.65 -4.47 -2.19
C MET A 256 10.27 -3.91 -3.48
N LEU A 257 11.35 -3.14 -3.34
CA LEU A 257 12.13 -2.52 -4.41
C LEU A 257 13.32 -3.37 -4.89
N GLU A 258 13.28 -4.68 -4.63
CA GLU A 258 14.25 -5.62 -5.19
C GLU A 258 14.06 -5.73 -6.72
N PRO A 259 15.09 -5.50 -7.55
CA PRO A 259 14.97 -5.60 -9.01
C PRO A 259 14.42 -6.94 -9.49
N LYS A 260 14.83 -8.04 -8.85
CA LYS A 260 14.34 -9.37 -9.21
C LYS A 260 12.98 -9.64 -8.59
N SER A 261 11.94 -9.78 -9.43
CA SER A 261 10.56 -9.86 -8.96
C SER A 261 10.27 -11.03 -8.01
N THR A 262 10.97 -12.16 -8.15
CA THR A 262 10.79 -13.35 -7.30
C THR A 262 11.23 -13.15 -5.86
N ASP A 263 12.11 -12.17 -5.63
CA ASP A 263 12.75 -11.93 -4.35
C ASP A 263 11.96 -10.89 -3.52
N ARG A 264 10.92 -10.28 -4.14
CA ARG A 264 9.98 -9.37 -3.49
C ARG A 264 8.96 -10.12 -2.62
N PRO A 265 8.53 -9.54 -1.48
CA PRO A 265 7.44 -10.08 -0.67
C PRO A 265 6.09 -10.03 -1.39
N SER A 266 5.10 -10.76 -0.89
CA SER A 266 3.75 -10.80 -1.47
C SER A 266 2.91 -9.70 -0.86
N ALA A 267 1.80 -9.32 -1.49
CA ALA A 267 0.92 -8.32 -0.90
C ALA A 267 0.40 -8.76 0.48
N ARG A 268 0.22 -10.07 0.70
CA ARG A 268 -0.13 -10.64 2.01
C ARG A 268 0.98 -10.46 3.04
N GLU A 269 2.24 -10.73 2.68
CA GLU A 269 3.39 -10.51 3.56
C GLU A 269 3.58 -9.02 3.86
N VAL A 270 3.50 -8.14 2.86
CA VAL A 270 3.58 -6.67 3.03
C VAL A 270 2.51 -6.16 4.00
N TYR A 271 1.26 -6.59 3.82
CA TYR A 271 0.16 -6.23 4.74
C TYR A 271 0.45 -6.66 6.19
N ARG A 272 0.89 -7.92 6.38
CA ARG A 272 1.20 -8.44 7.70
C ARG A 272 2.35 -7.68 8.36
N ASP A 273 3.44 -7.47 7.63
CA ASP A 273 4.60 -6.74 8.13
C ASP A 273 4.20 -5.32 8.55
N LEU A 274 3.49 -4.55 7.70
CA LEU A 274 3.05 -3.20 8.04
C LEU A 274 2.13 -3.18 9.27
N LYS A 275 1.20 -4.14 9.38
CA LYS A 275 0.32 -4.25 10.54
C LYS A 275 1.12 -4.56 11.81
N ASP A 276 2.05 -5.51 11.74
CA ASP A 276 2.89 -5.88 12.88
C ASP A 276 3.81 -4.72 13.32
N PHE A 277 4.29 -3.90 12.37
CA PHE A 277 5.10 -2.72 12.67
C PHE A 277 4.27 -1.68 13.44
N ARG A 278 3.03 -1.45 12.98
CA ARG A 278 2.10 -0.50 13.59
C ARG A 278 1.63 -0.95 14.97
N ASP A 279 1.27 -2.22 15.12
CA ASP A 279 0.84 -2.78 16.41
C ASP A 279 1.97 -2.67 17.45
N ALA A 280 3.22 -2.96 17.04
CA ALA A 280 4.39 -2.78 17.91
C ALA A 280 4.65 -1.31 18.28
N TYR A 281 4.44 -0.38 17.34
CA TYR A 281 4.57 1.05 17.59
C TYR A 281 3.57 1.55 18.64
N VAL A 282 2.31 1.12 18.55
CA VAL A 282 1.23 1.48 19.50
C VAL A 282 1.47 0.85 20.87
N ALA A 283 1.87 -0.43 20.91
CA ALA A 283 2.10 -1.13 22.17
C ALA A 283 3.21 -0.46 23.02
N ALA A 284 4.19 0.19 22.38
CA ALA A 284 5.23 0.95 23.06
C ALA A 284 4.73 2.25 23.74
N ASP A 285 3.47 2.65 23.56
CA ASP A 285 2.85 3.82 24.20
C ASP A 285 2.11 3.47 25.52
N ILE A 286 1.92 2.18 25.80
CA ILE A 286 1.23 1.71 27.01
C ILE A 286 2.26 1.49 28.12
N PRO A 287 2.20 2.22 29.25
CA PRO A 287 3.06 1.95 30.40
C PRO A 287 2.86 0.50 30.86
N PRO A 288 3.92 -0.24 31.25
CA PRO A 288 3.81 -1.64 31.64
C PRO A 288 2.79 -1.91 32.78
N ASP A 289 2.50 -0.90 33.61
CA ASP A 289 1.53 -0.99 34.71
C ASP A 289 0.05 -0.81 34.30
N ALA A 290 -0.25 -0.38 33.08
CA ALA A 290 -1.63 -0.21 32.59
C ALA A 290 -2.22 -1.52 32.01
N ALA A 291 -1.37 -2.45 31.58
CA ALA A 291 -1.79 -3.74 31.01
C ALA A 291 -2.19 -4.78 32.08
N SER A 292 -1.86 -4.55 33.36
CA SER A 292 -2.08 -5.48 34.46
C SER A 292 -3.38 -5.22 35.26
N THR A 293 -4.10 -4.13 35.00
CA THR A 293 -5.27 -3.73 35.81
C THR A 293 -6.63 -4.20 35.29
N GLN A 294 -6.70 -4.99 34.21
CA GLN A 294 -7.97 -5.54 33.68
C GLN A 294 -8.19 -7.03 33.94
N SER A 295 -7.53 -7.61 34.95
CA SER A 295 -7.79 -8.99 35.36
C SER A 295 -7.72 -9.16 36.89
N SER A 296 -8.54 -8.42 37.64
CA SER A 296 -8.95 -8.76 39.02
C SER A 296 -9.89 -7.68 39.57
N SER A 297 -11.19 -7.85 39.39
CA SER A 297 -12.27 -7.35 40.29
C SER A 297 -13.63 -7.32 39.57
N ALA A 298 -14.09 -8.49 39.13
CA ALA A 298 -15.52 -8.72 38.99
C ALA A 298 -15.78 -10.19 39.32
N ASP A 299 -16.84 -10.41 40.10
CA ASP A 299 -17.48 -11.69 40.35
C ASP A 299 -16.84 -12.65 41.37
N GLU A 300 -16.97 -12.33 42.66
CA GLU A 300 -17.25 -13.39 43.66
C GLU A 300 -17.92 -12.94 44.99
N HIS A 301 -18.59 -11.78 45.02
CA HIS A 301 -19.24 -11.34 46.27
C HIS A 301 -20.67 -10.83 46.11
N GLU A 302 -21.52 -11.51 45.32
CA GLU A 302 -22.96 -11.22 45.32
C GLU A 302 -23.89 -12.42 45.06
N LEU A 303 -23.59 -13.60 45.61
CA LEU A 303 -24.50 -14.77 45.55
C LEU A 303 -24.81 -15.45 46.90
N ARG A 304 -24.79 -14.70 48.01
CA ARG A 304 -25.33 -15.18 49.29
C ARG A 304 -26.04 -14.07 50.06
N LYS A 305 -27.20 -13.62 49.58
CA LYS A 305 -28.14 -12.83 50.40
C LYS A 305 -29.57 -12.76 49.86
N ILE A 306 -30.10 -13.83 49.27
CA ILE A 306 -31.56 -13.98 49.09
C ILE A 306 -31.95 -15.45 49.32
N SER A 307 -32.00 -15.86 50.59
CA SER A 307 -32.86 -16.95 51.08
C SER A 307 -32.79 -16.95 52.59
N LYS A 308 -33.64 -16.12 53.20
CA LYS A 308 -34.22 -16.24 54.55
C LYS A 308 -34.93 -14.92 54.85
N ASP A 309 -36.24 -14.95 54.64
CA ASP A 309 -37.32 -14.21 55.31
C ASP A 309 -38.37 -13.79 54.27
N GLY A 310 -39.51 -14.49 54.30
CA GLY A 310 -40.67 -14.32 53.41
C GLY A 310 -41.33 -15.63 53.10
#